data_AF-A0A7G9YLK5-F1
#
_entry.id   AF-A0A7G9YLK5-F1
#
_cell.length_a   1.000
_cell.length_b   1.000
_cell.length_c   1.000
_cell.angle_alpha   90.00
_cell.angle_beta   90.00
_cell.angle_gamma   90.00
#
_symmetry.space_group_name_H-M   'P 1'
#
loop_
_entity.id
_entity.type
_entity.pdbx_description
1 polymer ?
#
loop_
_entity_poly.entity_id
_entity_poly.type
_entity_poly.pdbx_seq_one_letter_code
_entity_poly.pdbx_strand_id
1 'polypeptide(L)'
;MKRDGHMRVLLIAETNWLENLVLVQDTASAYLARLARTSEIEIAVPEYSFHEADGSLNRKHNKRAYKVDEALSLLGHISQTEHHGELCENSRAILKDLKKSMSNDRSKIKRVLDKIKSMARVVPYTSDASTRAELIFESACPPFKESDCRIYASILMFIEQIRAEYDLIMFYTEDKEDFDHPEIHDEFGDHGVEIVFESGLCVKRARGAG
;
A
#
# COMPACT_ATOMS: atom_id res chain seq x y z
N MET A 1 25.66 27.97 -8.34
CA MET A 1 25.13 27.21 -9.50
C MET A 1 23.61 27.22 -9.39
N LYS A 2 22.93 27.83 -10.36
CA LYS A 2 21.46 27.83 -10.44
C LYS A 2 21.02 26.40 -10.76
N ARG A 3 20.28 25.74 -9.86
CA ARG A 3 19.57 24.49 -10.17
C ARG A 3 18.39 24.87 -11.07
N ASP A 4 18.28 24.21 -12.23
CA ASP A 4 17.12 24.35 -13.10
C ASP A 4 15.85 24.02 -12.29
N GLY A 5 14.80 24.82 -12.51
CA GLY A 5 13.67 25.05 -11.61
C GLY A 5 12.64 23.93 -11.51
N HIS A 6 13.05 22.67 -11.38
CA HIS A 6 12.14 21.58 -11.03
C HIS A 6 12.37 21.14 -9.59
N MET A 7 11.33 21.32 -8.77
CA MET A 7 11.26 20.86 -7.39
C MET A 7 11.35 19.33 -7.34
N ARG A 8 12.28 18.79 -6.56
CA ARG A 8 12.45 17.36 -6.38
C ARG A 8 11.52 16.86 -5.28
N VAL A 9 10.56 16.02 -5.68
CA VAL A 9 9.53 15.49 -4.79
C VAL A 9 9.76 14.00 -4.53
N LEU A 10 9.78 13.61 -3.26
CA LEU A 10 9.75 12.22 -2.83
C LEU A 10 8.43 11.90 -2.16
N LEU A 11 7.76 10.85 -2.62
CA LEU A 11 6.61 10.25 -1.96
C LEU A 11 7.03 8.93 -1.33
N ILE A 12 7.00 8.85 -0.01
CA ILE A 12 7.15 7.61 0.74
C ILE A 12 5.76 7.03 0.95
N ALA A 13 5.47 5.89 0.36
CA ALA A 13 4.16 5.25 0.43
C ALA A 13 4.26 3.89 1.12
N GLU A 14 3.26 3.55 1.93
CA GLU A 14 3.23 2.27 2.67
C GLU A 14 2.26 1.24 2.04
N THR A 15 1.92 0.22 2.83
CA THR A 15 1.08 -0.93 2.49
C THR A 15 -0.23 -0.54 1.80
N ASN A 16 -1.00 0.45 2.28
CA ASN A 16 -2.28 0.81 1.65
C ASN A 16 -2.13 1.25 0.20
N TRP A 17 -1.09 2.01 -0.13
CA TRP A 17 -0.84 2.42 -1.52
C TRP A 17 -0.58 1.22 -2.44
N LEU A 18 0.20 0.24 -1.97
CA LEU A 18 0.46 -1.00 -2.71
C LEU A 18 -0.84 -1.78 -2.96
N GLU A 19 -1.68 -1.92 -1.93
CA GLU A 19 -2.96 -2.59 -2.05
C GLU A 19 -3.89 -1.88 -3.04
N ASN A 20 -3.98 -0.55 -2.94
CA ASN A 20 -4.79 0.28 -3.83
C ASN A 20 -4.38 0.13 -5.30
N LEU A 21 -3.07 0.04 -5.57
CA LEU A 21 -2.55 -0.20 -6.92
C LEU A 21 -2.87 -1.60 -7.44
N VAL A 22 -2.67 -2.63 -6.62
CA VAL A 22 -2.90 -4.03 -7.03
C VAL A 22 -4.40 -4.29 -7.26
N LEU A 23 -5.26 -3.71 -6.43
CA LEU A 23 -6.70 -3.89 -6.52
C LEU A 23 -7.39 -2.86 -7.43
N VAL A 24 -6.64 -1.88 -7.96
CA VAL A 24 -7.14 -0.79 -8.83
C VAL A 24 -8.29 -0.03 -8.15
N GLN A 25 -8.13 0.29 -6.87
CA GLN A 25 -9.18 0.90 -6.04
C GLN A 25 -9.12 2.43 -6.03
N ASP A 26 -7.93 3.00 -6.23
CA ASP A 26 -7.75 4.44 -6.17
C ASP A 26 -7.04 5.00 -7.42
N THR A 27 -7.75 5.87 -8.12
CA THR A 27 -7.25 6.54 -9.33
C THR A 27 -6.14 7.54 -9.03
N ALA A 28 -6.11 8.16 -7.85
CA ALA A 28 -5.05 9.09 -7.45
C ALA A 28 -3.74 8.34 -7.17
N SER A 29 -3.79 7.22 -6.46
CA SER A 29 -2.65 6.29 -6.29
C SER A 29 -2.08 5.85 -7.65
N ALA A 30 -2.94 5.48 -8.59
CA ALA A 30 -2.52 5.12 -9.94
C ALA A 30 -1.88 6.30 -10.71
N TYR A 31 -2.35 7.51 -10.48
CA TYR A 31 -1.75 8.72 -11.05
C TYR A 31 -0.37 9.03 -10.44
N LEU A 32 -0.19 8.89 -9.13
CA LEU A 32 1.13 9.01 -8.46
C LEU A 32 2.13 8.00 -9.05
N ALA A 33 1.71 6.75 -9.24
CA ALA A 33 2.53 5.75 -9.92
C ALA A 33 2.89 6.15 -11.37
N ARG A 34 2.02 6.88 -12.07
CA ARG A 34 2.32 7.42 -13.40
C ARG A 34 3.37 8.52 -13.34
N LEU A 35 3.23 9.48 -12.42
CA LEU A 35 4.23 10.54 -12.21
C LEU A 35 5.62 9.97 -11.91
N ALA A 36 5.68 8.90 -11.10
CA ALA A 36 6.94 8.23 -10.83
C ALA A 36 7.57 7.60 -12.07
N ARG A 37 6.75 7.02 -12.96
CA ARG A 37 7.21 6.41 -14.22
C ARG A 37 7.66 7.43 -15.25
N THR A 38 7.18 8.68 -15.17
CA THR A 38 7.63 9.81 -16.00
C THR A 38 8.76 10.61 -15.34
N SER A 39 9.26 10.15 -14.19
CA SER A 39 10.31 10.81 -13.40
C SER A 39 9.94 12.24 -12.96
N GLU A 40 8.64 12.53 -12.83
CA GLU A 40 8.13 13.79 -12.27
C GLU A 40 8.20 13.79 -10.75
N ILE A 41 8.10 12.63 -10.12
CA ILE A 41 8.35 12.41 -8.68
C ILE A 41 9.18 11.14 -8.50
N GLU A 42 9.79 10.99 -7.34
CA GLU A 42 10.32 9.70 -6.89
C GLU A 42 9.36 9.07 -5.88
N ILE A 43 9.27 7.74 -5.91
CA ILE A 43 8.51 6.97 -4.93
C ILE A 43 9.45 6.07 -4.17
N ALA A 44 9.35 6.11 -2.84
CA ALA A 44 10.00 5.18 -1.95
C ALA A 44 8.96 4.33 -1.20
N VAL A 45 9.26 3.06 -0.97
CA VAL A 45 8.36 2.14 -0.27
C VAL A 45 9.16 1.29 0.72
N PRO A 46 8.77 1.24 2.02
CA PRO A 46 9.35 0.33 3.00
C PRO A 46 9.34 -1.12 2.53
N GLU A 47 10.46 -1.80 2.70
CA GLU A 47 10.57 -3.24 2.42
C GLU A 47 9.48 -4.03 3.14
N TYR A 48 9.22 -3.67 4.41
CA TYR A 48 8.19 -4.28 5.23
C TYR A 48 6.79 -4.13 4.62
N SER A 49 6.47 -2.98 4.03
CA SER A 49 5.18 -2.76 3.36
C SER A 49 4.94 -3.69 2.17
N PHE A 50 5.98 -4.09 1.44
CA PHE A 50 5.83 -5.10 0.39
C PHE A 50 5.45 -6.47 0.96
N HIS A 51 6.05 -6.86 2.08
CA HIS A 51 5.74 -8.13 2.75
C HIS A 51 4.31 -8.13 3.29
N GLU A 52 3.88 -7.02 3.88
CA GLU A 52 2.51 -6.87 4.37
C GLU A 52 1.48 -6.89 3.25
N ALA A 53 1.74 -6.15 2.17
CA ALA A 53 0.86 -6.11 1.00
C ALA A 53 0.70 -7.51 0.40
N ASP A 54 1.79 -8.26 0.17
CA ASP A 54 1.69 -9.63 -0.35
C ASP A 54 0.87 -10.53 0.60
N GLY A 55 1.12 -10.47 1.90
CA GLY A 55 0.37 -11.24 2.89
C GLY A 55 -1.12 -10.88 2.92
N SER A 56 -1.44 -9.59 2.99
CA SER A 56 -2.80 -9.07 3.07
C SER A 56 -3.60 -9.34 1.79
N LEU A 57 -3.01 -9.08 0.61
CA LEU A 57 -3.64 -9.34 -0.68
C LEU A 57 -3.93 -10.83 -0.88
N ASN A 58 -3.00 -11.71 -0.48
CA ASN A 58 -3.23 -13.16 -0.51
C ASN A 58 -4.34 -13.58 0.46
N ARG A 59 -4.41 -13.02 1.67
CA ARG A 59 -5.52 -13.26 2.61
C ARG A 59 -6.86 -12.81 2.02
N LYS A 60 -6.92 -11.61 1.43
CA LYS A 60 -8.12 -11.08 0.76
C LYS A 60 -8.53 -11.98 -0.41
N HIS A 61 -7.58 -12.46 -1.20
CA HIS A 61 -7.83 -13.41 -2.29
C HIS A 61 -8.42 -14.73 -1.78
N ASN A 62 -7.80 -15.36 -0.77
CA ASN A 62 -8.29 -16.61 -0.20
C ASN A 62 -9.69 -16.47 0.40
N LYS A 63 -9.95 -15.35 1.11
CA LYS A 63 -11.28 -15.05 1.65
C LYS A 63 -12.34 -14.91 0.56
N ARG A 64 -12.00 -14.31 -0.59
CA ARG A 64 -12.91 -14.23 -1.75
C ARG A 64 -13.15 -15.61 -2.36
N ALA A 65 -12.11 -16.42 -2.54
CA ALA A 65 -12.24 -17.78 -3.07
C ALA A 65 -13.12 -18.67 -2.18
N TYR A 66 -12.94 -18.59 -0.86
CA TYR A 66 -13.77 -19.28 0.11
C TYR A 66 -15.26 -18.90 -0.01
N LYS A 67 -15.57 -17.60 -0.12
CA LYS A 67 -16.96 -17.12 -0.31
C LYS A 67 -17.60 -17.64 -1.61
N VAL A 68 -16.83 -17.75 -2.68
CA VAL A 68 -17.31 -18.33 -3.94
C VAL A 68 -17.65 -19.81 -3.75
N ASP A 69 -16.82 -20.55 -3.01
CA ASP A 69 -17.07 -21.96 -2.71
C ASP A 69 -18.28 -22.17 -1.80
N GLU A 70 -18.45 -21.32 -0.80
CA GLU A 70 -19.64 -21.30 0.06
C GLU A 70 -20.92 -21.04 -0.75
N ALA A 71 -20.90 -20.04 -1.64
CA ALA A 71 -22.02 -19.72 -2.51
C ALA A 71 -22.35 -20.86 -3.50
N LEU A 72 -21.32 -21.51 -4.07
CA LEU A 72 -21.50 -22.69 -4.93
C LEU A 72 -22.16 -23.86 -4.18
N SER A 73 -21.80 -24.07 -2.92
CA SER A 73 -22.40 -25.09 -2.05
C SER A 73 -23.86 -24.78 -1.77
N LEU A 74 -24.17 -23.54 -1.37
CA LEU A 74 -25.53 -23.09 -1.08
C LEU A 74 -26.45 -23.23 -2.30
N LEU A 75 -26.00 -22.82 -3.48
CA LEU A 75 -26.76 -23.00 -4.72
C LEU A 75 -27.00 -24.47 -5.05
N GLY A 76 -26.09 -25.37 -4.67
CA GLY A 76 -26.28 -26.81 -4.80
C GLY A 76 -27.40 -27.36 -3.91
N HIS A 77 -27.57 -26.81 -2.72
CA HIS A 77 -28.71 -27.15 -1.85
C HIS A 77 -30.01 -26.57 -2.39
N ILE A 78 -30.02 -25.29 -2.83
CA ILE A 78 -31.24 -24.65 -3.36
C ILE A 78 -31.72 -25.34 -4.64
N SER A 79 -30.81 -25.81 -5.52
CA SER A 79 -31.19 -26.51 -6.75
C SER A 79 -31.95 -27.82 -6.52
N GLN A 80 -31.97 -28.35 -5.29
CA GLN A 80 -32.77 -29.51 -4.93
C GLN A 80 -34.26 -29.18 -4.71
N THR A 81 -34.63 -27.90 -4.75
CA THR A 81 -36.01 -27.42 -4.69
C THR A 81 -36.54 -27.11 -6.09
N GLU A 82 -37.74 -27.62 -6.44
CA GLU A 82 -38.30 -27.59 -7.80
C GLU A 82 -38.47 -26.19 -8.42
N HIS A 83 -38.51 -25.12 -7.63
CA HIS A 83 -38.82 -23.77 -8.11
C HIS A 83 -37.63 -22.96 -8.65
N HIS A 84 -36.38 -23.39 -8.43
CA HIS A 84 -35.21 -22.53 -8.71
C HIS A 84 -34.09 -23.20 -9.52
N GLY A 85 -34.32 -24.38 -10.10
CA GLY A 85 -33.29 -25.17 -10.80
C GLY A 85 -32.48 -24.40 -11.84
N GLU A 86 -33.14 -23.78 -12.83
CA GLU A 86 -32.48 -23.05 -13.91
C GLU A 86 -31.69 -21.82 -13.41
N LEU A 87 -32.27 -21.06 -12.47
CA LEU A 87 -31.59 -19.90 -11.86
C LEU A 87 -30.34 -20.33 -11.07
N CYS A 88 -30.41 -21.45 -10.36
CA CYS A 88 -29.27 -22.02 -9.64
C CYS A 88 -28.20 -22.52 -10.60
N GLU A 89 -28.56 -23.18 -11.70
CA GLU A 89 -27.59 -23.64 -12.70
C GLU A 89 -26.84 -22.48 -13.36
N ASN A 90 -27.56 -21.44 -13.80
CA ASN A 90 -26.95 -20.24 -14.37
C ASN A 90 -26.02 -19.55 -13.38
N SER A 91 -26.46 -19.38 -12.13
CA SER A 91 -25.64 -18.78 -11.07
C SER A 91 -24.39 -19.60 -10.77
N ARG A 92 -24.50 -20.94 -10.77
CA ARG A 92 -23.35 -21.84 -10.56
C ARG A 92 -22.35 -21.77 -11.71
N ALA A 93 -22.81 -21.62 -12.96
CA ALA A 93 -21.93 -21.45 -14.12
C ALA A 93 -21.10 -20.16 -13.97
N ILE A 94 -21.74 -19.03 -13.65
CA ILE A 94 -21.07 -17.74 -13.44
C ILE A 94 -20.04 -17.83 -12.31
N LEU A 95 -20.39 -18.44 -11.17
CA LEU A 95 -19.46 -18.58 -10.04
C LEU A 95 -18.27 -19.51 -10.35
N LYS A 96 -18.48 -20.57 -11.15
CA LYS A 96 -17.37 -21.42 -11.63
C LYS A 96 -16.42 -20.64 -12.54
N ASP A 97 -16.95 -19.83 -13.44
CA ASP A 97 -16.14 -18.97 -14.31
C ASP A 97 -15.37 -17.93 -13.52
N LEU A 98 -16.01 -17.30 -12.52
CA LEU A 98 -15.35 -16.40 -11.59
C LEU A 98 -14.21 -17.12 -10.84
N LYS A 99 -14.46 -18.30 -10.26
CA LYS A 99 -13.44 -19.11 -9.59
C LYS A 99 -12.27 -19.45 -10.52
N LYS A 100 -12.55 -19.81 -11.77
CA LYS A 100 -11.53 -20.09 -12.78
C LYS A 100 -10.71 -18.84 -13.11
N SER A 101 -11.34 -17.67 -13.19
CA SER A 101 -10.63 -16.40 -13.43
C SER A 101 -9.69 -16.02 -12.28
N MET A 102 -10.05 -16.42 -11.05
CA MET A 102 -9.32 -16.14 -9.83
C MET A 102 -8.08 -17.03 -9.63
N SER A 103 -8.00 -18.20 -10.28
CA SER A 103 -6.90 -19.16 -10.05
C SER A 103 -5.50 -18.60 -10.34
N ASN A 104 -5.43 -17.57 -11.19
CA ASN A 104 -4.19 -16.89 -11.55
C ASN A 104 -3.94 -15.59 -10.76
N ASP A 105 -4.82 -15.20 -9.84
CA ASP A 105 -4.71 -13.88 -9.20
C ASP A 105 -3.50 -13.79 -8.28
N ARG A 106 -3.09 -14.88 -7.62
CA ARG A 106 -1.89 -14.89 -6.78
C ARG A 106 -0.62 -14.57 -7.57
N SER A 107 -0.45 -15.16 -8.76
CA SER A 107 0.70 -14.86 -9.61
C SER A 107 0.61 -13.46 -10.21
N LYS A 108 -0.60 -12.96 -10.50
CA LYS A 108 -0.81 -11.55 -10.90
C LYS A 108 -0.43 -10.58 -9.78
N ILE A 109 -0.86 -10.82 -8.53
CA ILE A 109 -0.53 -9.99 -7.36
C ILE A 109 0.98 -9.85 -7.25
N LYS A 110 1.69 -10.98 -7.18
CA LYS A 110 3.16 -10.99 -7.08
C LYS A 110 3.81 -10.22 -8.22
N ARG A 111 3.39 -10.47 -9.46
CA ARG A 111 3.92 -9.77 -10.65
C ARG A 111 3.70 -8.26 -10.60
N VAL A 112 2.57 -7.79 -10.07
CA VAL A 112 2.30 -6.36 -9.94
C VAL A 112 3.17 -5.76 -8.84
N LEU A 113 3.31 -6.42 -7.68
CA LEU A 113 4.20 -5.97 -6.60
C LEU A 113 5.66 -5.93 -7.07
N ASP A 114 6.14 -6.95 -7.78
CA ASP A 114 7.50 -6.98 -8.35
C ASP A 114 7.72 -5.81 -9.34
N LYS A 115 6.70 -5.49 -10.14
CA LYS A 115 6.75 -4.34 -11.05
C LYS A 115 6.81 -3.02 -10.30
N ILE A 116 6.03 -2.86 -9.22
CA ILE A 116 6.08 -1.67 -8.36
C ILE A 116 7.47 -1.57 -7.71
N LYS A 117 8.00 -2.69 -7.19
CA LYS A 117 9.33 -2.76 -6.59
C LYS A 117 10.45 -2.35 -7.56
N SER A 118 10.29 -2.61 -8.87
CA SER A 118 11.26 -2.19 -9.89
C SER A 118 11.22 -0.70 -10.26
N MET A 119 10.13 0.01 -9.93
CA MET A 119 9.98 1.46 -10.21
C MET A 119 10.12 2.33 -8.96
N ALA A 120 10.00 1.75 -7.77
CA ALA A 120 10.12 2.46 -6.50
C ALA A 120 11.51 2.20 -5.88
N ARG A 121 12.02 3.18 -5.15
CA ARG A 121 13.15 3.02 -4.26
C ARG A 121 12.70 2.22 -3.04
N VAL A 122 13.33 1.08 -2.78
CA VAL A 122 13.00 0.29 -1.57
C VAL A 122 13.69 0.92 -0.37
N VAL A 123 12.92 1.23 0.66
CA VAL A 123 13.44 1.67 1.96
C VAL A 123 13.82 0.41 2.76
N PRO A 124 15.12 0.18 3.03
CA PRO A 124 15.58 -1.06 3.62
C PRO A 124 15.19 -1.15 5.10
N TYR A 125 14.89 -2.37 5.56
CA TYR A 125 14.74 -2.65 6.98
C TYR A 125 16.06 -3.18 7.57
N THR A 126 16.85 -2.27 8.14
CA THR A 126 18.19 -2.57 8.70
C THR A 126 18.13 -3.01 10.17
N SER A 127 19.25 -3.47 10.72
CA SER A 127 19.39 -3.77 12.16
C SER A 127 19.08 -2.55 13.04
N ASP A 128 19.49 -1.37 12.59
CA ASP A 128 19.30 -0.12 13.34
C ASP A 128 17.83 0.29 13.32
N ALA A 129 17.16 0.13 12.17
CA ALA A 129 15.72 0.31 12.05
C ALA A 129 14.96 -0.68 12.94
N SER A 130 15.41 -1.93 13.04
CA SER A 130 14.80 -2.94 13.92
C SER A 130 14.93 -2.59 15.39
N THR A 131 16.14 -2.23 15.83
CA THR A 131 16.38 -1.79 17.21
C THR A 131 15.51 -0.59 17.56
N ARG A 132 15.41 0.40 16.67
CA ARG A 132 14.56 1.58 16.88
C ARG A 132 13.08 1.22 16.93
N ALA A 133 12.60 0.33 16.06
CA ALA A 133 11.21 -0.13 16.05
C ALA A 133 10.82 -0.83 17.36
N GLU A 134 11.71 -1.68 17.90
CA GLU A 134 11.52 -2.35 19.19
C GLU A 134 11.40 -1.34 20.34
N LEU A 135 12.32 -0.36 20.39
CA LEU A 135 12.28 0.69 21.41
C LEU A 135 10.99 1.51 21.36
N ILE A 136 10.51 1.86 20.15
CA ILE A 136 9.25 2.59 19.97
C ILE A 136 8.08 1.75 20.50
N PHE A 137 8.00 0.48 20.09
CA PHE A 137 6.93 -0.42 20.50
C PHE A 137 6.91 -0.65 22.03
N GLU A 138 8.07 -0.81 22.66
CA GLU A 138 8.18 -0.97 24.12
C GLU A 138 7.89 0.32 24.89
N SER A 139 8.16 1.48 24.31
CA SER A 139 7.93 2.79 24.94
C SER A 139 6.45 3.15 25.10
N ALA A 140 5.55 2.39 24.47
CA ALA A 140 4.11 2.69 24.37
C ALA A 140 3.83 4.09 23.81
N CYS A 141 4.71 4.58 22.93
CA CYS A 141 4.50 5.74 22.09
C CYS A 141 3.95 5.29 20.72
N PRO A 142 3.22 6.16 20.00
CA PRO A 142 2.74 5.85 18.67
C PRO A 142 3.90 5.72 17.66
N PRO A 143 3.75 4.92 16.58
CA PRO A 143 2.61 4.07 16.28
C PRO A 143 2.54 2.86 17.24
N PHE A 144 1.34 2.35 17.51
CA PHE A 144 1.15 1.33 18.57
C PHE A 144 1.19 -0.11 18.07
N LYS A 145 1.12 -0.32 16.75
CA LYS A 145 1.25 -1.65 16.14
C LYS A 145 2.71 -1.93 15.78
N GLU A 146 3.17 -3.13 16.09
CA GLU A 146 4.55 -3.56 15.80
C GLU A 146 4.93 -3.40 14.32
N SER A 147 4.01 -3.70 13.40
CA SER A 147 4.18 -3.47 11.96
C SER A 147 4.49 -2.02 11.62
N ASP A 148 3.72 -1.11 12.20
CA ASP A 148 3.81 0.32 11.91
C ASP A 148 5.05 0.90 12.56
N CYS A 149 5.48 0.41 13.74
CA CYS A 149 6.78 0.75 14.31
C CYS A 149 7.93 0.41 13.35
N ARG A 150 7.87 -0.75 12.69
CA ARG A 150 8.91 -1.17 11.72
C ARG A 150 8.93 -0.27 10.50
N ILE A 151 7.76 0.06 9.97
CA ILE A 151 7.60 1.01 8.85
C ILE A 151 8.17 2.36 9.26
N TYR A 152 7.68 2.92 10.35
CA TYR A 152 8.05 4.23 10.85
C TYR A 152 9.57 4.36 11.10
N ALA A 153 10.16 3.44 11.85
CA ALA A 153 11.59 3.43 12.12
C ALA A 153 12.44 3.32 10.85
N SER A 154 12.04 2.48 9.90
CA SER A 154 12.75 2.35 8.62
C SER A 154 12.73 3.64 7.80
N ILE A 155 11.61 4.35 7.82
CA ILE A 155 11.44 5.63 7.12
C ILE A 155 12.32 6.70 7.76
N LEU A 156 12.32 6.83 9.08
CA LEU A 156 13.17 7.82 9.77
C LEU A 156 14.65 7.62 9.44
N MET A 157 15.14 6.39 9.57
CA MET A 157 16.53 6.05 9.26
C MET A 157 16.89 6.32 7.79
N PHE A 158 15.94 6.10 6.88
CA PHE A 158 16.12 6.37 5.47
C PHE A 158 16.22 7.88 5.19
N ILE A 159 15.32 8.68 5.76
CA ILE A 159 15.24 10.12 5.49
C ILE A 159 16.46 10.87 6.00
N GLU A 160 17.01 10.45 7.15
CA GLU A 160 18.28 10.98 7.69
C GLU A 160 19.42 10.95 6.65
N GLN A 161 19.41 9.99 5.73
CA GLN A 161 20.45 9.83 4.71
C GLN A 161 20.20 10.63 3.43
N ILE A 162 18.95 10.97 3.12
CA ILE A 162 18.55 11.47 1.80
C ILE A 162 17.92 12.86 1.83
N ARG A 163 17.65 13.44 3.01
CA ARG A 163 16.88 14.69 3.15
C ARG A 163 17.38 15.83 2.25
N ALA A 164 18.69 15.99 2.09
CA ALA A 164 19.29 17.05 1.28
C ALA A 164 19.04 16.89 -0.25
N GLU A 165 18.51 15.75 -0.67
CA GLU A 165 18.22 15.42 -2.07
C GLU A 165 16.83 15.85 -2.53
N TYR A 166 15.92 16.24 -1.63
CA TYR A 166 14.54 16.54 -2.00
C TYR A 166 14.09 17.88 -1.43
N ASP A 167 13.25 18.58 -2.19
CA ASP A 167 12.66 19.86 -1.79
C ASP A 167 11.33 19.65 -1.04
N LEU A 168 10.66 18.52 -1.29
CA LEU A 168 9.47 18.05 -0.56
C LEU A 168 9.54 16.54 -0.38
N ILE A 169 9.35 16.09 0.85
CA ILE A 169 9.18 14.69 1.21
C ILE A 169 7.79 14.55 1.81
N MET A 170 6.99 13.64 1.27
CA MET A 170 5.68 13.30 1.81
C MET A 170 5.68 11.86 2.26
N PHE A 171 5.12 11.59 3.43
CA PHE A 171 4.74 10.25 3.84
C PHE A 171 3.23 10.05 3.65
N TYR A 172 2.86 9.16 2.73
CA TYR A 172 1.47 8.81 2.45
C TYR A 172 1.10 7.50 3.12
N THR A 173 0.11 7.57 4.00
CA THR A 173 -0.55 6.45 4.68
C THR A 173 -2.05 6.71 4.76
N GLU A 174 -2.88 5.69 4.70
CA GLU A 174 -4.31 5.84 5.03
C GLU A 174 -4.60 5.58 6.51
N ASP A 175 -3.62 5.05 7.26
CA ASP A 175 -3.76 4.68 8.66
C ASP A 175 -3.61 5.89 9.59
N LYS A 176 -4.69 6.68 9.66
CA LYS A 176 -4.78 7.82 10.59
C LYS A 176 -4.72 7.37 12.06
N GLU A 177 -5.21 6.18 12.38
CA GLU A 177 -5.30 5.72 13.77
C GLU A 177 -3.90 5.53 14.37
N ASP A 178 -2.93 5.08 13.56
CA ASP A 178 -1.57 4.84 14.02
C ASP A 178 -0.57 5.98 13.72
N PHE A 179 -0.85 6.86 12.75
CA PHE A 179 0.09 7.90 12.33
C PHE A 179 -0.36 9.34 12.57
N ASP A 180 -1.63 9.60 12.91
CA ASP A 180 -2.12 10.96 13.20
C ASP A 180 -1.92 11.34 14.69
N HIS A 181 -0.65 11.32 15.12
CA HIS A 181 -0.26 11.65 16.50
C HIS A 181 0.74 12.80 16.53
N PRO A 182 0.62 13.76 17.47
CA PRO A 182 1.51 14.92 17.55
C PRO A 182 3.00 14.54 17.56
N GLU A 183 3.37 13.51 18.29
CA GLU A 183 4.75 13.03 18.43
C GLU A 183 5.33 12.60 17.07
N ILE A 184 4.52 11.92 16.26
CA ILE A 184 4.90 11.46 14.92
C ILE A 184 5.02 12.67 13.97
N HIS A 185 4.07 13.61 14.04
CA HIS A 185 4.10 14.84 13.24
C HIS A 185 5.33 15.70 13.57
N ASP A 186 5.66 15.86 14.85
CA ASP A 186 6.81 16.63 15.30
C ASP A 186 8.12 16.00 14.80
N GLU A 187 8.29 14.68 14.99
CA GLU A 187 9.49 13.97 14.56
C GLU A 187 9.62 13.97 13.02
N PHE A 188 8.56 13.71 12.27
CA PHE A 188 8.59 13.84 10.82
C PHE A 188 8.85 15.29 10.36
N GLY A 189 8.26 16.27 11.06
CA GLY A 189 8.46 17.69 10.81
C GLY A 189 9.91 18.13 10.98
N ASP A 190 10.59 17.64 12.02
CA ASP A 190 12.03 17.88 12.25
C ASP A 190 12.89 17.37 11.09
N HIS A 191 12.44 16.29 10.45
CA HIS A 191 13.05 15.72 9.25
C HIS A 191 12.55 16.35 7.93
N GLY A 192 11.61 17.30 7.97
CA GLY A 192 11.06 17.99 6.81
C GLY A 192 10.08 17.15 5.99
N VAL A 193 9.35 16.25 6.65
CA VAL A 193 8.42 15.30 6.04
C VAL A 193 7.00 15.72 6.34
N GLU A 194 6.17 15.84 5.31
CA GLU A 194 4.73 16.09 5.46
C GLU A 194 3.97 14.76 5.46
N ILE A 195 3.24 14.45 6.54
CA ILE A 195 2.33 13.31 6.56
C ILE A 195 1.06 13.69 5.80
N VAL A 196 0.64 12.83 4.87
CA VAL A 196 -0.55 13.04 4.05
C VAL A 196 -1.41 11.80 4.11
N PHE A 197 -2.69 11.98 4.42
CA PHE A 197 -3.62 10.85 4.60
C PHE A 197 -4.53 10.57 3.40
N GLU A 198 -4.41 11.37 2.35
CA GLU A 198 -5.28 11.28 1.17
C GLU A 198 -4.43 11.37 -0.10
N SER A 199 -4.50 10.33 -0.93
CA SER A 199 -3.75 10.26 -2.19
C SER A 199 -4.03 11.44 -3.12
N GLY A 200 -5.27 11.93 -3.15
CA GLY A 200 -5.64 13.14 -3.90
C GLY A 200 -4.92 14.40 -3.44
N LEU A 201 -4.59 14.51 -2.16
CA LEU A 201 -3.79 15.61 -1.61
C LEU A 201 -2.32 15.45 -1.99
N CYS A 202 -1.77 14.24 -1.96
CA CYS A 202 -0.42 13.95 -2.47
C CYS A 202 -0.28 14.42 -3.93
N VAL A 203 -1.29 14.16 -4.76
CA VAL A 203 -1.32 14.61 -6.16
C VAL A 203 -1.31 16.14 -6.27
N LYS A 204 -2.12 16.83 -5.48
CA LYS A 204 -2.16 18.31 -5.48
C LYS A 204 -0.81 18.90 -5.05
N ARG A 205 -0.19 18.36 -4.01
CA ARG A 205 1.12 18.79 -3.50
C ARG A 205 2.23 18.55 -4.50
N ALA A 206 2.29 17.35 -5.08
CA ALA A 206 3.26 17.00 -6.12
C ALA A 206 3.16 17.90 -7.36
N ARG A 207 1.98 18.46 -7.67
CA ARG A 207 1.77 19.37 -8.80
C ARG A 207 1.96 20.85 -8.47
N GLY A 208 1.58 21.29 -7.26
CA GLY A 208 1.78 22.67 -6.78
C GLY A 208 3.24 23.00 -6.44
N ALA A 209 4.10 21.99 -6.51
CA ALA A 209 5.54 22.04 -6.44
C ALA A 209 6.23 22.60 -7.70
N GLY A 210 5.51 22.76 -8.81
CA GLY A 210 6.03 23.18 -10.11
C GLY A 210 5.60 24.58 -10.53
#